data_AF-A0A4Q5QUG6-F1
#
_entry.id   AF-A0A4Q5QUG6-F1
#
_cell.length_a   1.000
_cell.length_b   1.000
_cell.length_c   1.000
_cell.angle_alpha   90.00
_cell.angle_beta   90.00
_cell.angle_gamma   90.00
#
_symmetry.space_group_name_H-M   'P 1'
#
loop_
_entity.id
_entity.type
_entity.pdbx_description
1 polymer ?
#
loop_
_entity_poly.entity_id
_entity_poly.type
_entity_poly.pdbx_seq_one_letter_code
_entity_poly.pdbx_strand_id
1 'polypeptide(L)'
;MDNRALIRAFKLTAQLMELHDENPFKIRAYEGTATALEQLEFPVSEIDRPGLPDRTGLSKTAAAKVAELLDTGTFKELQEFIDKTPPGVVELLTIKGIGPKKVRALWRDAGIEGPDQ
;
A
#
# COMPACT_ATOMS: atom_id res chain seq x y z
N MET A 1 3.45 -13.25 8.37
CA MET A 1 3.67 -11.89 7.83
C MET A 1 4.00 -10.97 8.99
N ASP A 2 4.99 -10.07 8.86
CA ASP A 2 5.38 -9.12 9.91
C ASP A 2 4.77 -7.72 9.71
N ASN A 3 4.85 -6.85 10.72
CA ASN A 3 4.33 -5.48 10.61
C ASN A 3 4.95 -4.72 9.43
N ARG A 4 6.23 -4.97 9.14
CA ARG A 4 6.94 -4.33 8.02
C ARG A 4 6.30 -4.68 6.68
N ALA A 5 5.86 -5.93 6.49
CA ALA A 5 5.14 -6.33 5.29
C ALA A 5 3.77 -5.66 5.18
N LEU A 6 3.03 -5.52 6.28
CA LEU A 6 1.77 -4.75 6.31
C LEU A 6 2.01 -3.31 5.88
N ILE A 7 2.98 -2.63 6.52
CA ILE A 7 3.33 -1.24 6.22
C ILE A 7 3.68 -1.07 4.74
N ARG A 8 4.51 -1.98 4.18
CA ARG A 8 4.87 -1.94 2.75
C ARG A 8 3.65 -2.09 1.84
N ALA A 9 2.74 -3.00 2.14
CA ALA A 9 1.53 -3.21 1.34
C ALA A 9 0.63 -1.96 1.32
N PHE A 10 0.39 -1.33 2.48
CA PHE A 10 -0.40 -0.10 2.56
C PHE A 10 0.29 1.09 1.89
N LYS A 11 1.62 1.24 2.03
CA LYS A 11 2.39 2.27 1.31
C LYS A 11 2.33 2.06 -0.20
N LEU A 12 2.57 0.84 -0.67
CA LEU A 12 2.50 0.52 -2.09
C LEU A 12 1.11 0.81 -2.66
N THR A 13 0.05 0.46 -1.94
CA THR A 13 -1.32 0.76 -2.35
C THR A 13 -1.54 2.26 -2.50
N ALA A 14 -1.10 3.08 -1.53
CA ALA A 14 -1.20 4.54 -1.62
C ALA A 14 -0.43 5.11 -2.81
N GLN A 15 0.79 4.59 -3.05
CA GLN A 15 1.63 4.99 -4.19
C GLN A 15 0.99 4.65 -5.54
N LEU A 16 0.41 3.46 -5.68
CA LEU A 16 -0.32 3.06 -6.88
C LEU A 16 -1.59 3.89 -7.06
N MET A 17 -2.33 4.17 -5.99
CA MET A 17 -3.49 5.07 -6.04
C MET A 17 -3.10 6.48 -6.52
N GLU A 18 -1.98 7.03 -6.04
CA GLU A 18 -1.45 8.32 -6.51
C GLU A 18 -1.07 8.27 -8.00
N LEU A 19 -0.42 7.18 -8.43
CA LEU A 19 -0.05 6.96 -9.83
C LEU A 19 -1.27 6.98 -10.78
N HIS A 20 -2.42 6.53 -10.29
CA HIS A 20 -3.69 6.45 -11.03
C HIS A 20 -4.64 7.63 -10.76
N ASP A 21 -4.16 8.73 -10.14
CA ASP A 21 -4.96 9.92 -9.79
C ASP A 21 -6.25 9.60 -9.00
N GLU A 22 -6.21 8.58 -8.14
CA GLU A 22 -7.34 8.22 -7.29
C GLU A 22 -7.59 9.30 -6.22
N ASN A 23 -8.77 9.25 -5.60
CA ASN A 23 -9.22 10.22 -4.62
C ASN A 23 -8.17 10.48 -3.50
N PRO A 24 -7.74 11.75 -3.29
CA PRO A 24 -6.74 12.11 -2.28
C PRO A 24 -7.12 11.76 -0.84
N PHE A 25 -8.41 11.65 -0.51
CA PHE A 25 -8.85 11.19 0.80
C PHE A 25 -8.61 9.69 0.98
N LYS A 26 -8.80 8.88 -0.07
CA LYS A 26 -8.47 7.45 -0.03
C LYS A 26 -6.96 7.26 0.13
N ILE A 27 -6.15 7.94 -0.69
CA ILE A 27 -4.68 7.87 -0.60
C ILE A 27 -4.21 8.13 0.84
N ARG A 28 -4.65 9.25 1.43
CA ARG A 28 -4.31 9.60 2.83
C ARG A 28 -4.78 8.57 3.85
N ALA A 29 -5.89 7.87 3.61
CA ALA A 29 -6.36 6.82 4.51
C ALA A 29 -5.41 5.61 4.51
N TYR A 30 -4.86 5.21 3.36
CA TYR A 30 -3.87 4.14 3.27
C TYR A 30 -2.51 4.59 3.86
N GLU A 31 -2.07 5.81 3.58
CA GLU A 31 -0.86 6.39 4.21
C GLU A 31 -0.99 6.49 5.74
N GLY A 32 -2.15 6.93 6.21
CA GLY A 32 -2.47 7.01 7.64
C GLY A 32 -2.49 5.63 8.30
N THR A 33 -2.99 4.62 7.60
CA THR A 33 -2.96 3.22 8.09
C THR A 33 -1.52 2.70 8.18
N ALA A 34 -0.68 2.94 7.17
CA ALA A 34 0.73 2.59 7.22
C ALA A 34 1.47 3.29 8.37
N THR A 35 1.22 4.60 8.55
CA THR A 35 1.80 5.38 9.66
C THR A 35 1.35 4.84 11.02
N ALA A 36 0.07 4.50 11.18
CA ALA A 36 -0.44 3.92 12.43
C ALA A 36 0.24 2.58 12.73
N LEU A 37 0.40 1.71 11.73
CA LEU A 37 1.12 0.44 11.86
C LEU A 37 2.61 0.61 12.23
N GLU A 38 3.26 1.69 11.78
CA GLU A 38 4.65 2.01 12.15
C GLU A 38 4.83 2.36 13.62
N GLN A 39 3.80 2.90 14.27
CA GLN A 39 3.84 3.27 15.69
C GLN A 39 3.57 2.08 16.62
N LEU A 40 3.21 0.90 16.08
CA LEU A 40 2.91 -0.28 16.89
C LEU A 40 4.20 -1.02 17.24
N GLU A 41 4.45 -1.17 18.54
CA GLU A 41 5.63 -1.84 19.08
C GLU A 41 5.42 -3.36 19.33
N PHE A 42 4.30 -3.91 18.87
CA PHE A 42 3.96 -5.32 19.03
C PHE A 42 3.63 -5.98 17.68
N PRO A 43 3.76 -7.31 17.54
CA PRO A 43 3.39 -8.01 16.31
C PRO A 43 1.88 -7.98 16.07
N VAL A 44 1.42 -7.29 15.03
CA VAL A 44 -0.01 -7.19 14.68
C VAL A 44 -0.57 -8.55 14.26
N SER A 45 0.28 -9.44 13.74
CA SER A 45 -0.09 -10.79 13.36
C SER A 45 -0.60 -11.66 14.51
N GLU A 46 -0.22 -11.33 15.76
CA GLU A 46 -0.60 -12.07 16.98
C GLU A 46 -1.97 -11.64 17.54
N ILE A 47 -2.55 -10.57 16.99
CA ILE A 47 -3.87 -10.08 17.40
C ILE A 47 -4.97 -10.86 16.67
N ASP A 48 -6.00 -11.23 17.42
CA ASP A 48 -7.22 -11.81 16.89
C ASP A 48 -7.93 -10.81 15.97
N ARG A 49 -8.47 -11.29 14.84
CA ARG A 49 -9.05 -10.40 13.82
C ARG A 49 -10.15 -9.46 14.37
N PRO A 50 -11.05 -9.90 15.26
CA PRO A 50 -12.04 -9.01 15.90
C PRO A 50 -11.42 -7.93 16.78
N GLY A 51 -10.30 -8.22 17.47
CA GLY A 51 -9.60 -7.28 18.34
C GLY A 51 -8.72 -6.27 17.62
N LEU A 52 -8.46 -6.43 16.31
CA LEU A 52 -7.59 -5.51 15.54
C LEU A 52 -7.97 -4.03 15.69
N PRO A 53 -9.22 -3.58 15.46
CA PRO A 53 -9.55 -2.16 15.52
C PRO A 53 -9.19 -1.51 16.86
N ASP A 54 -9.55 -2.18 17.96
CA ASP A 54 -9.39 -1.64 19.31
C ASP A 54 -7.93 -1.68 19.76
N ARG A 55 -7.20 -2.74 19.42
CA ARG A 55 -5.80 -2.95 19.84
C ARG A 55 -4.80 -2.14 19.04
N THR A 56 -5.09 -1.85 17.76
CA THR A 56 -4.19 -1.09 16.89
C THR A 56 -4.64 0.36 16.71
N GLY A 57 -5.83 0.75 17.21
CA GLY A 57 -6.41 2.08 16.97
C GLY A 57 -6.79 2.35 15.52
N LEU A 58 -6.91 1.28 14.70
CA LEU A 58 -7.27 1.41 13.29
C LEU A 58 -8.80 1.49 13.13
N SER A 59 -9.26 2.21 12.11
CA SER A 59 -10.68 2.16 11.73
C SER A 59 -11.09 0.73 11.36
N LYS A 60 -12.37 0.38 11.52
CA LYS A 60 -12.90 -0.95 11.16
C LYS A 60 -12.55 -1.36 9.72
N THR A 61 -12.60 -0.40 8.79
CA THR A 61 -12.26 -0.63 7.38
C THR A 61 -10.77 -0.95 7.19
N ALA A 62 -9.88 -0.20 7.86
CA ALA A 62 -8.44 -0.45 7.80
C ALA A 62 -8.07 -1.78 8.47
N ALA A 63 -8.64 -2.07 9.64
CA ALA A 63 -8.45 -3.32 10.36
C ALA A 63 -8.92 -4.54 9.54
N ALA A 64 -10.04 -4.43 8.83
CA ALA A 64 -10.52 -5.49 7.94
C ALA A 64 -9.50 -5.80 6.82
N LYS A 65 -8.88 -4.78 6.22
CA LYS A 65 -7.82 -4.95 5.22
C LYS A 65 -6.53 -5.53 5.79
N VAL A 66 -6.17 -5.14 7.01
CA VAL A 66 -5.05 -5.75 7.73
C VAL A 66 -5.34 -7.24 7.97
N ALA A 67 -6.55 -7.59 8.40
CA ALA A 67 -6.95 -8.99 8.57
C ALA A 67 -6.86 -9.77 7.24
N GLU A 68 -7.45 -9.24 6.16
CA GLU A 68 -7.40 -9.85 4.83
C GLU A 68 -5.95 -10.07 4.35
N LEU A 69 -5.09 -9.07 4.57
CA LEU A 69 -3.67 -9.13 4.22
C LEU A 69 -2.91 -10.19 5.03
N LEU A 70 -3.21 -10.33 6.32
CA LEU A 70 -2.63 -11.35 7.18
C LEU A 70 -3.09 -12.77 6.79
N ASP A 71 -4.35 -12.91 6.36
CA ASP A 71 -4.96 -14.21 6.09
C ASP A 71 -4.70 -14.70 4.65
N THR A 72 -4.67 -13.79 3.68
CA THR A 72 -4.58 -14.13 2.24
C THR A 72 -3.27 -13.70 1.59
N GLY A 73 -2.50 -12.83 2.23
CA GLY A 73 -1.28 -12.24 1.67
C GLY A 73 -1.50 -11.01 0.79
N THR A 74 -2.75 -10.61 0.54
CA THR A 74 -3.11 -9.37 -0.19
C THR A 74 -4.43 -8.79 0.31
N PHE A 75 -4.90 -7.70 -0.27
CA PHE A 75 -6.30 -7.28 -0.16
C PHE A 75 -6.77 -6.73 -1.51
N LYS A 76 -8.09 -6.72 -1.72
CA LYS A 76 -8.71 -6.39 -3.00
C LYS A 76 -8.10 -5.17 -3.71
N GLU A 77 -8.03 -4.02 -3.05
CA GLU A 77 -7.54 -2.80 -3.70
C GLU A 77 -6.06 -2.87 -4.06
N LEU A 78 -5.21 -3.50 -3.23
CA LEU A 78 -3.80 -3.69 -3.58
C LEU A 78 -3.67 -4.50 -4.87
N GLN A 79 -4.39 -5.61 -4.96
CA GLN A 79 -4.37 -6.46 -6.15
C GLN A 79 -4.91 -5.72 -7.38
N GLU A 80 -6.03 -5.02 -7.23
CA GLU A 80 -6.65 -4.27 -8.34
C GLU A 80 -5.71 -3.21 -8.93
N PHE A 81 -4.98 -2.49 -8.08
CA PHE A 81 -4.03 -1.48 -8.56
C PHE A 81 -2.73 -2.09 -9.11
N ILE A 82 -2.28 -3.24 -8.59
CA ILE A 82 -1.17 -3.98 -9.20
C ILE A 82 -1.57 -4.44 -10.61
N ASP A 83 -2.75 -5.04 -10.78
CA ASP A 83 -3.20 -5.59 -12.07
C ASP A 83 -3.41 -4.50 -13.15
N LYS A 84 -3.77 -3.28 -12.73
CA LYS A 84 -3.92 -2.12 -13.63
C LYS A 84 -2.62 -1.40 -13.94
N THR A 85 -1.50 -1.78 -13.32
CA THR A 85 -0.21 -1.10 -13.48
C THR A 85 0.78 -2.04 -14.18
N PRO A 86 1.45 -1.61 -15.26
CA PRO A 86 2.47 -2.43 -15.89
C PRO A 86 3.54 -2.87 -14.87
N PRO A 87 4.00 -4.13 -14.88
CA PRO A 87 4.93 -4.64 -13.87
C PRO A 87 6.21 -3.81 -13.71
N GLY A 88 6.80 -3.32 -14.81
CA GLY A 88 7.98 -2.46 -14.74
C GLY A 88 7.69 -1.08 -14.14
N VAL A 89 6.48 -0.55 -14.27
CA VAL A 89 6.05 0.69 -13.58
C VAL A 89 5.92 0.45 -12.07
N VAL A 90 5.44 -0.73 -11.66
CA VAL A 90 5.45 -1.13 -10.24
C VAL A 90 6.89 -1.25 -9.73
N GLU A 91 7.79 -1.79 -10.53
CA GLU A 91 9.22 -1.89 -10.20
C GLU A 91 9.88 -0.53 -10.03
N LEU A 92 9.54 0.46 -10.87
CA LEU A 92 10.02 1.85 -10.74
C LEU A 92 9.69 2.47 -9.36
N LEU A 93 8.57 2.09 -8.74
CA LEU A 93 8.20 2.55 -7.39
C LEU A 93 9.11 2.00 -6.28
N THR A 94 9.85 0.92 -6.56
CA THR A 94 10.80 0.34 -5.61
C THR A 94 12.16 1.05 -5.62
N ILE A 95 12.43 1.87 -6.64
CA ILE A 95 13.69 2.60 -6.79
C ILE A 95 13.78 3.72 -5.75
N LYS A 96 14.78 3.63 -4.88
CA LYS A 96 15.03 4.64 -3.84
C LYS A 96 15.23 6.03 -4.47
N GLY A 97 14.42 7.00 -4.03
CA GLY A 97 14.49 8.39 -4.49
C GLY A 97 13.56 8.73 -5.67
N ILE A 98 12.83 7.74 -6.20
CA ILE A 98 11.79 7.94 -7.21
C ILE A 98 10.43 7.70 -6.57
N GLY A 99 9.67 8.79 -6.37
CA GLY A 99 8.32 8.74 -5.82
C GLY A 99 7.25 8.62 -6.89
N PRO A 100 5.98 8.36 -6.51
CA PRO A 100 4.86 8.12 -7.43
C PRO A 100 4.67 9.21 -8.48
N LYS A 101 4.83 10.49 -8.11
CA LYS A 101 4.76 11.62 -9.05
C LYS A 101 5.78 11.52 -10.18
N LYS A 102 7.02 11.15 -9.87
CA LYS A 102 8.08 10.98 -10.88
C LYS A 102 7.80 9.76 -11.74
N VAL A 103 7.41 8.64 -11.13
CA VAL A 103 7.02 7.42 -11.87
C VAL A 103 5.85 7.70 -12.82
N ARG A 104 4.84 8.47 -12.37
CA ARG A 104 3.71 8.88 -13.22
C ARG A 104 4.16 9.69 -14.43
N ALA A 105 5.06 10.65 -14.25
CA ALA A 105 5.60 11.42 -15.37
C ALA A 105 6.38 10.53 -16.36
N LEU A 106 7.21 9.62 -15.85
CA LEU A 106 7.93 8.64 -16.70
C LEU A 106 6.95 7.76 -17.48
N TRP A 107 5.90 7.26 -16.84
CA TRP A 107 4.92 6.40 -17.48
C TRP A 107 4.01 7.14 -18.47
N ARG A 108 3.38 8.23 -18.04
CA ARG A 108 2.34 8.92 -18.82
C ARG A 108 2.90 9.88 -19.85
N ASP A 109 4.01 10.56 -19.54
CA ASP A 109 4.55 11.61 -20.40
C ASP A 109 5.68 11.10 -21.30
N ALA A 110 6.51 10.17 -20.78
CA ALA A 110 7.64 9.61 -21.52
C ALA A 110 7.39 8.19 -22.07
N GLY A 111 6.28 7.54 -21.71
CA GLY A 111 5.96 6.18 -22.17
C GLY A 111 6.90 5.10 -21.63
N ILE A 112 7.63 5.38 -20.55
CA ILE A 112 8.56 4.44 -19.92
C ILE A 112 7.77 3.52 -18.99
N GLU A 113 7.81 2.23 -19.27
CA GLU A 113 7.06 1.20 -18.54
C GLU A 113 7.97 0.24 -17.76
N GLY A 114 9.28 0.53 -17.66
CA GLY A 114 10.23 -0.26 -16.88
C GLY A 114 11.58 0.43 -16.67
N PRO A 115 12.41 -0.07 -15.74
CA PRO A 115 13.71 0.51 -15.39
C PRO A 115 14.81 0.35 -16.46
N ASP A 116 14.65 -0.61 -17.38
CA ASP A 116 15.65 -0.95 -18.41
C ASP A 116 15.43 -0.26 -19.76
N GLN A 117 14.51 0.72 -19.83
CA GLN A 117 14.20 1.51 -21.03
C GLN A 117 14.86 2.88 -20.97
#